data_AF-A0A495KHF1-F1
#
_entry.id   AF-A0A495KHF1-F1
#
_cell.length_a   1.000
_cell.length_b   1.000
_cell.length_c   1.000
_cell.angle_alpha   90.00
_cell.angle_beta   90.00
_cell.angle_gamma   90.00
#
_symmetry.space_group_name_H-M   'P 1'
#
loop_
_entity.id
_entity.type
_entity.pdbx_description
1 polymer ?
#
loop_
_entity_poly.entity_id
_entity_poly.type
_entity_poly.pdbx_seq_one_letter_code
_entity_poly.pdbx_strand_id
1 'polypeptide(L)' 'MDIRIIIKIHDLIKAKRAGNSEDLAERLGISVRTVYNYITFMKTELNAPIAYDSQNKKYNYERECELNFRG' A
#
# COMPACT_ATOMS: atom_id res chain seq x y z
N MET A 1 0.94 5.52 -13.23
CA MET A 1 0.46 5.40 -11.83
C MET A 1 0.22 6.78 -11.28
N ASP A 2 -0.78 6.93 -10.40
CA ASP A 2 -1.14 8.18 -9.76
C ASP A 2 -0.51 8.25 -8.37
N ILE A 3 0.33 9.26 -8.14
CA ILE A 3 1.04 9.47 -6.88
C ILE A 3 0.08 9.62 -5.69
N ARG A 4 -1.13 10.15 -5.91
CA ARG A 4 -2.15 10.32 -4.87
C ARG A 4 -2.63 8.98 -4.32
N ILE A 5 -2.63 7.93 -5.15
CA ILE A 5 -2.98 6.58 -4.72
C ILE A 5 -1.87 5.98 -3.87
N ILE A 6 -0.61 6.19 -4.25
CA ILE A 6 0.55 5.75 -3.47
C ILE A 6 0.54 6.38 -2.07
N ILE A 7 0.29 7.69 -1.98
CA ILE A 7 0.18 8.41 -0.71
C ILE A 7 -0.94 7.81 0.15
N LYS A 8 -2.15 7.61 -0.42
CA LYS A 8 -3.26 7.00 0.32
C LYS A 8 -2.96 5.59 0.82
N ILE A 9 -2.35 4.74 -0.01
CA ILE A 9 -1.95 3.39 0.39
C ILE A 9 -0.93 3.46 1.52
N HIS A 10 0.08 4.32 1.40
CA HIS A 10 1.09 4.55 2.44
C HIS A 10 0.46 4.94 3.78
N ASP A 11 -0.42 5.94 3.76
CA ASP A 11 -1.11 6.44 4.96
C ASP A 11 -1.96 5.33 5.61
N LEU A 12 -2.66 4.53 4.80
CA LEU A 12 -3.46 3.41 5.28
C LEU A 12 -2.60 2.30 5.90
N ILE A 13 -1.45 1.97 5.31
CA ILE A 13 -0.53 0.97 5.87
C ILE A 13 0.08 1.49 7.18
N LYS A 14 0.54 2.76 7.23
CA LYS A 14 1.07 3.38 8.47
C LYS A 14 0.03 3.41 9.58
N ALA A 15 -1.22 3.73 9.25
CA ALA A 15 -2.32 3.74 10.21
C ALA A 15 -2.84 2.33 10.57
N LYS A 16 -2.22 1.25 10.05
CA LYS A 16 -2.66 -0.15 10.23
C LYS A 16 -4.13 -0.37 9.81
N ARG A 17 -4.56 0.35 8.77
CA ARG A 17 -5.92 0.42 8.23
C ARG A 17 -6.04 -0.02 6.77
N ALA A 18 -4.95 -0.52 6.17
CA ALA A 18 -4.91 -0.94 4.78
C ALA A 18 -5.85 -2.11 4.46
N GLY A 19 -5.92 -3.12 5.33
CA GLY A 19 -6.65 -4.35 4.99
C GLY A 19 -5.95 -5.13 3.87
N ASN A 20 -6.71 -5.99 3.17
CA ASN A 20 -6.24 -6.74 2.00
C ASN A 20 -6.38 -5.94 0.70
N SER A 21 -6.13 -6.59 -0.44
CA SER A 21 -6.21 -5.95 -1.75
C SER A 21 -7.63 -5.54 -2.14
N GLU A 22 -8.63 -6.31 -1.72
CA GLU A 22 -10.05 -6.03 -1.93
C GLU A 22 -10.49 -4.81 -1.12
N ASP A 23 -10.09 -4.72 0.16
CA ASP A 23 -10.36 -3.57 1.03
C ASP A 23 -9.76 -2.27 0.46
N LEU A 24 -8.52 -2.34 -0.03
CA LEU A 24 -7.85 -1.21 -0.68
C LEU A 24 -8.55 -0.83 -1.99
N ALA A 25 -8.96 -1.81 -2.79
CA ALA A 25 -9.65 -1.60 -4.06
C ALA A 25 -10.98 -0.85 -3.85
N GLU A 26 -11.79 -1.33 -2.91
CA GLU A 26 -13.07 -0.71 -2.55
C GLU A 26 -12.87 0.72 -2.04
N ARG A 27 -11.94 0.93 -1.09
CA ARG A 27 -11.70 2.25 -0.49
C ARG A 27 -11.13 3.28 -1.46
N LEU A 28 -10.31 2.83 -2.41
CA LEU A 28 -9.63 3.71 -3.36
C LEU A 28 -10.41 3.85 -4.68
N GLY A 29 -11.49 3.08 -4.87
CA GLY A 29 -12.29 3.10 -6.09
C GLY A 29 -11.53 2.59 -7.32
N ILE A 30 -10.65 1.61 -7.13
CA ILE A 30 -9.80 1.04 -8.20
C ILE A 30 -9.93 -0.49 -8.23
N SER A 31 -9.51 -1.13 -9.32
CA SER A 31 -9.52 -2.60 -9.37
C SER A 31 -8.50 -3.23 -8.43
N VAL A 32 -8.76 -4.45 -7.96
CA VAL A 32 -7.82 -5.28 -7.19
C VAL A 32 -6.49 -5.46 -7.94
N ARG A 33 -6.54 -5.66 -9.27
CA ARG A 33 -5.34 -5.72 -10.11
C ARG A 33 -4.52 -4.42 -10.04
N THR A 34 -5.19 -3.28 -10.02
CA THR A 34 -4.54 -1.98 -9.87
C THR A 34 -3.88 -1.84 -8.51
N VAL A 35 -4.51 -2.31 -7.42
CA VAL A 35 -3.90 -2.35 -6.08
C VAL A 35 -2.61 -3.19 -6.11
N TYR A 36 -2.65 -4.40 -6.69
CA TYR A 36 -1.45 -5.23 -6.82
C TYR A 36 -0.32 -4.51 -7.57
N ASN A 37 -0.63 -3.79 -8.65
CA ASN A 37 0.37 -3.02 -9.39
C ASN A 37 0.99 -1.91 -8.52
N TYR A 38 0.18 -1.19 -7.74
CA TYR A 38 0.68 -0.16 -6.81
C TYR A 38 1.54 -0.76 -5.70
N ILE A 39 1.08 -1.84 -5.05
CA ILE A 39 1.82 -2.50 -3.97
C ILE A 39 3.15 -3.03 -4.50
N THR A 40 3.16 -3.69 -5.66
CA THR A 40 4.39 -4.17 -6.30
C THR A 40 5.34 -3.01 -6.59
N PHE A 41 4.84 -1.92 -7.19
CA PHE A 41 5.68 -0.74 -7.45
C PHE A 41 6.25 -0.12 -6.17
N MET A 42 5.45 0.02 -5.11
CA MET A 42 5.93 0.52 -3.83
C MET A 42 7.02 -0.38 -3.25
N LYS A 43 6.90 -1.70 -3.40
CA LYS A 43 7.92 -2.66 -2.98
C LYS A 43 9.20 -2.58 -3.81
N THR A 44 9.09 -2.54 -5.15
CA THR A 44 10.25 -2.65 -6.05
C THR A 44 10.94 -1.32 -6.29
N GLU A 45 10.18 -0.28 -6.63
CA GLU A 45 10.74 1.00 -7.06
C GLU A 45 10.97 1.97 -5.90
N LEU A 46 10.12 1.91 -4.87
CA LEU A 46 10.27 2.75 -3.67
C LEU A 46 10.95 2.01 -2.50
N ASN A 47 11.31 0.74 -2.70
CA ASN A 47 11.91 -0.12 -1.69
C ASN A 47 11.13 -0.14 -0.36
N ALA A 48 9.80 0.02 -0.44
CA ALA A 48 8.94 0.09 0.72
C ALA A 48 8.80 -1.32 1.34
N PRO A 49 9.05 -1.50 2.64
CA PRO A 49 9.08 -2.81 3.31
C PRO A 49 7.66 -3.32 3.60
N ILE A 50 6.83 -3.47 2.57
CA ILE A 50 5.44 -3.91 2.67
C ILE A 50 5.41 -5.45 2.70
N ALA A 51 4.83 -6.00 3.76
CA ALA A 51 4.45 -7.41 3.87
C ALA A 51 2.94 -7.59 3.78
N TYR A 52 2.53 -8.80 3.42
CA TYR A 52 1.15 -9.24 3.55
C TYR A 52 1.08 -10.29 4.65
N ASP A 53 0.37 -9.97 5.72
CA ASP A 53 0.08 -10.89 6.81
C ASP A 53 -1.12 -11.75 6.40
N SER A 54 -0.86 -13.02 6.09
CA SER A 54 -1.89 -13.98 5.66
C SER A 54 -2.84 -14.39 6.78
N GLN A 55 -2.39 -14.36 8.04
CA GLN A 55 -3.22 -14.71 9.20
C GLN A 55 -4.26 -13.63 9.46
N ASN A 56 -3.83 -12.36 9.41
CA ASN A 56 -4.71 -11.21 9.65
C ASN A 56 -5.28 -10.60 8.36
N LYS A 57 -4.96 -11.18 7.20
CA LYS A 57 -5.36 -10.74 5.85
C LYS A 57 -5.18 -9.24 5.64
N LYS A 58 -3.98 -8.72 5.94
CA LYS A 58 -3.72 -7.28 5.86
C LYS A 58 -2.31 -6.95 5.39
N TYR A 59 -2.18 -5.82 4.71
CA TYR A 59 -0.89 -5.21 4.43
C TYR A 59 -0.36 -4.44 5.64
N ASN A 60 0.93 -4.61 5.90
CA ASN A 60 1.67 -3.95 6.97
C ASN A 60 3.09 -3.60 6.52
N TYR A 61 3.72 -2.65 7.20
CA TYR A 61 5.15 -2.43 7.07
C TYR A 61 5.92 -3.34 8.04
N GLU A 62 6.97 -4.00 7.56
CA GLU A 62 7.84 -4.87 8.37
C GLU A 62 8.80 -4.06 9.25
N ARG A 63 9.15 -2.85 8.82
CA ARG A 63 9.98 -1.88 9.53
C ARG A 63 9.45 -0.48 9.26
N GLU A 64 9.93 0.51 10.01
CA GLU A 64 9.55 1.91 9.77
C GLU A 64 9.80 2.31 8.31
N CYS A 65 8.80 2.92 7.69
CA CYS A 65 8.82 3.35 6.31
C CYS A 65 8.45 4.83 6.26
N GLU A 66 9.39 5.64 5.80
CA GLU A 66 9.17 7.04 5.46
C GLU A 66 9.28 7.21 3.96
N LEU A 67 8.20 7.67 3.33
CA LEU A 67 8.20 8.05 1.93
C LEU A 67 8.12 9.57 1.87
N ASN A 68 9.23 10.19 1.45
CA ASN A 68 9.29 11.64 1.27
C ASN A 68 8.81 12.01 -0.14
N PHE A 69 7.57 12.47 -0.23
CA PHE A 69 6.96 12.93 -1.49
C PHE A 69 7.16 14.43 -1.76
N ARG A 70 8.11 15.07 -1.06
CA ARG A 70 8.47 16.48 -1.30
C ARG A 70 9.38 16.55 -2.53
N GLY A 71 8.85 17.13 -3.60
CA GLY A 71 9.64 17.70 -4.69
C GLY A 71 9.97 19.15 -4.42
#